data_AF-X1K3H6-F1
#
_entry.id   AF-X1K3H6-F1
#
_cell.length_a   1.000
_cell.length_b   1.000
_cell.length_c   1.000
_cell.angle_alpha   90.00
_cell.angle_beta   90.00
_cell.angle_gamma   90.00
#
_symmetry.space_group_name_H-M   'P 1'
#
loop_
_entity.id
_entity.type
_entity.pdbx_description
1 polymer ?
#
loop_
_entity_poly.entity_id
_entity_poly.type
_entity_poly.pdbx_seq_one_letter_code
_entity_poly.pdbx_strand_id
1 'polypeptide(L)'
;MDKPLADLIRISNAVGKDKALVQGGGGNASVKTADGKYMYIKASGTVLKDMNARQGWRRLRLEPVLAIIKDVSVAKLDPDKREPEVVNRLFLACEDNVTSGARPSVESHLHGCLERCVIHLHSTVVGAYVNAKNGRAELEKLFAKENRPP
;
A
#
# COMPACT_ATOMS: atom_id res chain seq x y z
N MET A 1 14.07 -3.39 16.83
CA MET A 1 13.06 -3.26 15.77
C MET A 1 13.14 -1.87 15.21
N ASP A 2 13.27 -1.71 13.90
CA ASP A 2 13.39 -0.41 13.24
C ASP A 2 12.15 0.45 13.49
N LYS A 3 12.34 1.76 13.74
CA LYS A 3 11.23 2.70 14.00
C LYS A 3 10.18 2.71 12.87
N PRO A 4 10.56 2.75 11.57
CA PRO A 4 9.60 2.67 10.47
C PRO A 4 8.74 1.40 10.46
N LEU A 5 9.31 0.25 10.86
CA LEU A 5 8.56 -1.00 10.99
C LEU A 5 7.57 -0.94 12.16
N ALA A 6 8.00 -0.39 13.30
CA ALA A 6 7.12 -0.18 14.44
C ALA A 6 5.92 0.74 14.08
N ASP A 7 6.18 1.81 13.33
CA ASP A 7 5.15 2.73 12.84
C ASP A 7 4.19 2.03 11.88
N LEU A 8 4.70 1.21 10.95
CA LEU A 8 3.87 0.44 10.02
C LEU A 8 2.94 -0.52 10.77
N ILE A 9 3.46 -1.26 11.75
CA ILE A 9 2.68 -2.20 12.57
C ILE A 9 1.58 -1.45 13.32
N ARG A 10 1.91 -0.30 13.94
CA ARG A 10 0.96 0.53 14.68
C ARG A 10 -0.18 1.02 13.77
N ILE A 11 0.16 1.57 12.60
CA ILE A 11 -0.81 2.07 11.63
C ILE A 11 -1.71 0.94 11.14
N SER A 12 -1.11 -0.18 10.72
CA SER A 12 -1.83 -1.35 10.18
C SER A 12 -2.80 -1.94 11.19
N ASN A 13 -2.39 -2.05 12.45
CA ASN A 13 -3.25 -2.55 13.52
C ASN A 13 -4.35 -1.57 13.94
N ALA A 14 -4.14 -0.26 13.75
CA ALA A 14 -5.17 0.74 14.03
C ALA A 14 -6.30 0.68 13.00
N VAL A 15 -5.97 0.71 11.71
CA VAL A 15 -6.98 0.72 10.63
C VAL A 15 -7.54 -0.68 10.31
N GLY A 16 -6.73 -1.73 10.45
CA GLY A 16 -7.08 -3.09 10.05
C GLY A 16 -8.13 -3.78 10.94
N LYS A 17 -8.46 -3.20 12.10
CA LYS A 17 -9.49 -3.74 13.01
C LYS A 17 -10.90 -3.36 12.59
N ASP A 18 -11.05 -2.26 11.85
CA ASP A 18 -12.35 -1.79 11.39
C ASP A 18 -12.72 -2.44 10.05
N LYS A 19 -13.77 -3.27 10.08
CA LYS A 19 -14.29 -3.96 8.89
C LYS A 19 -14.94 -3.02 7.88
N ALA A 20 -15.34 -1.82 8.29
CA ALA A 20 -15.82 -0.80 7.35
C ALA A 20 -14.67 -0.21 6.53
N LEU A 21 -13.44 -0.23 7.05
CA LEU A 21 -12.24 0.27 6.38
C LEU A 21 -11.47 -0.80 5.60
N VAL A 22 -11.44 -2.04 6.12
CA VAL A 22 -10.65 -3.14 5.56
C VAL A 22 -11.46 -4.44 5.55
N GLN A 23 -11.61 -5.06 4.37
CA GLN A 23 -12.28 -6.36 4.24
C GLN A 23 -11.27 -7.46 3.85
N GLY A 24 -11.21 -8.52 4.64
CA GLY A 24 -10.30 -9.65 4.40
C GLY A 24 -8.83 -9.21 4.27
N GLY A 25 -8.19 -9.64 3.18
CA GLY A 25 -6.82 -9.26 2.83
C GLY A 25 -6.70 -7.92 2.07
N GLY A 26 -7.77 -7.16 1.93
CA GLY A 26 -7.77 -5.84 1.27
C GLY A 26 -6.99 -4.78 2.05
N GLY A 27 -6.75 -3.64 1.42
CA GLY A 27 -5.97 -2.52 1.96
C GLY A 27 -4.51 -2.83 2.28
N ASN A 28 -3.68 -1.80 2.33
CA ASN A 28 -2.28 -1.88 2.70
C ASN A 28 -1.76 -0.54 3.23
N ALA A 29 -0.60 -0.59 3.87
CA ALA A 29 0.07 0.59 4.39
C ALA A 29 1.58 0.47 4.15
N SER A 30 2.26 1.60 4.09
CA SER A 30 3.72 1.66 4.04
C SER A 30 4.30 2.78 4.88
N VAL A 31 5.56 2.59 5.29
CA VAL A 31 6.37 3.61 5.96
C VAL A 31 7.79 3.57 5.37
N LYS A 32 8.25 4.72 4.86
CA LYS A 32 9.61 4.90 4.34
C LYS A 32 10.61 5.19 5.46
N THR A 33 11.84 4.72 5.29
CA THR A 33 12.96 5.08 6.16
C THR A 33 13.33 6.56 5.98
N ALA A 34 13.91 7.17 7.03
CA ALA A 34 14.23 8.60 7.01
C ALA A 34 15.33 8.97 5.99
N ASP A 35 16.18 8.01 5.62
CA ASP A 35 17.21 8.16 4.60
C ASP A 35 16.68 7.98 3.17
N GLY A 36 15.39 7.69 3.00
CA GLY A 36 14.74 7.50 1.70
C GLY A 36 15.17 6.24 0.95
N LYS A 37 15.96 5.34 1.55
CA LYS A 37 16.48 4.14 0.86
C LYS A 37 15.51 2.98 0.84
N TYR A 38 14.69 2.86 1.89
CA TYR A 38 13.82 1.70 2.07
C TYR A 38 12.37 2.08 2.35
N MET A 39 11.49 1.13 2.06
CA MET A 39 10.09 1.19 2.41
C MET A 39 9.66 -0.13 3.04
N TYR A 40 9.08 -0.05 4.24
CA TYR A 40 8.32 -1.14 4.82
C TYR A 40 6.90 -1.09 4.27
N ILE A 41 6.36 -2.22 3.83
CA ILE A 41 5.01 -2.31 3.26
C ILE A 41 4.34 -3.63 3.64
N LYS A 42 3.01 -3.68 3.62
CA LYS A 42 2.25 -4.91 3.82
C LYS A 42 2.68 -6.03 2.86
N ALA A 43 2.78 -7.25 3.39
CA ALA A 43 2.91 -8.46 2.59
C ALA A 43 1.56 -8.89 1.99
N SER A 44 1.56 -9.27 0.71
CA SER A 44 0.37 -9.77 0.02
C SER A 44 -0.19 -11.04 0.68
N GLY A 45 -1.52 -11.17 0.72
CA GLY A 45 -2.21 -12.28 1.36
C GLY A 45 -2.31 -12.21 2.90
N THR A 46 -1.81 -11.14 3.52
CA THR A 46 -1.88 -10.95 4.98
C THR A 46 -2.93 -9.91 5.38
N VAL A 47 -3.45 -10.01 6.61
CA VAL A 47 -4.45 -9.08 7.15
C VAL A 47 -3.76 -7.99 7.97
N LEU A 48 -4.16 -6.73 7.79
CA LEU A 48 -3.52 -5.58 8.43
C LEU A 48 -3.52 -5.65 9.97
N LYS A 49 -4.61 -6.11 10.59
CA LYS A 49 -4.73 -6.25 12.06
C LYS A 49 -3.87 -7.34 12.70
N ASP A 50 -3.31 -8.24 11.90
CA ASP A 50 -2.51 -9.37 12.39
C ASP A 50 -0.99 -9.13 12.18
N MET A 51 -0.65 -7.96 11.59
CA MET A 51 0.73 -7.56 11.36
C MET A 51 1.49 -7.38 12.68
N ASN A 52 2.71 -7.91 12.73
CA ASN A 52 3.57 -7.85 13.91
C ASN A 52 5.06 -7.86 13.52
N ALA A 53 5.94 -7.86 14.52
CA ALA A 53 7.39 -7.78 14.31
C ALA A 53 7.97 -8.93 13.45
N ARG A 54 7.27 -10.07 13.33
CA ARG A 54 7.75 -11.27 12.62
C ARG A 54 7.10 -11.50 11.27
N GLN A 55 5.89 -10.96 11.03
CA GLN A 55 5.12 -11.25 9.82
C GLN A 55 4.16 -10.13 9.44
N GLY A 56 3.65 -10.21 8.20
CA GLY A 56 2.68 -9.26 7.65
C GLY A 56 3.29 -8.13 6.83
N TRP A 57 4.61 -8.08 6.70
CA TRP A 57 5.32 -6.99 6.02
C TRP A 57 6.50 -7.49 5.19
N ARG A 58 6.97 -6.63 4.29
CA ARG A 58 8.20 -6.74 3.49
C ARG A 58 8.97 -5.44 3.58
N ARG A 59 10.29 -5.48 3.42
CA ARG A 59 11.13 -4.28 3.25
C ARG A 59 11.66 -4.24 1.82
N LEU A 60 11.44 -3.14 1.11
CA LEU A 60 11.90 -2.98 -0.27
C LEU A 60 12.93 -1.85 -0.35
N ARG A 61 13.91 -1.99 -1.25
CA ARG A 61 14.72 -0.86 -1.73
C ARG A 61 13.83 0.07 -2.56
N LEU A 62 13.84 1.37 -2.26
CA LEU A 62 12.93 2.33 -2.87
C LEU A 62 13.32 2.65 -4.33
N GLU A 63 14.61 2.73 -4.63
CA GLU A 63 15.10 3.07 -5.98
C GLU A 63 14.62 2.04 -7.03
N PRO A 64 14.78 0.71 -6.84
CA PRO A 64 14.26 -0.27 -7.80
C PRO A 64 12.73 -0.23 -7.94
N VAL A 65 12.00 0.06 -6.87
CA VAL A 65 10.53 0.21 -6.91
C VAL A 65 10.13 1.37 -7.81
N LEU A 66 10.80 2.53 -7.66
CA LEU A 66 10.53 3.71 -8.48
C LEU A 66 11.00 3.53 -9.94
N ALA A 67 12.05 2.75 -10.17
CA ALA A 67 12.54 2.44 -11.51
C ALA A 67 11.49 1.70 -12.36
N ILE A 68 10.63 0.87 -11.76
CA ILE A 68 9.53 0.18 -12.46
C ILE A 68 8.60 1.17 -13.17
N ILE A 69 8.26 2.27 -12.50
CA ILE A 69 7.32 3.27 -13.01
C ILE A 69 7.94 4.11 -14.13
N LYS A 70 9.26 4.32 -14.06
CA LYS A 70 10.03 5.08 -15.06
C LYS A 70 10.32 4.27 -16.32
N ASP A 71 10.20 2.94 -16.25
CA ASP A 71 10.50 2.05 -17.37
C ASP A 71 9.34 2.00 -18.37
N VAL A 72 9.50 2.74 -19.47
CA VAL A 72 8.54 2.81 -20.58
C VAL A 72 8.30 1.43 -21.21
N SER A 73 9.26 0.50 -21.14
CA SER A 73 9.08 -0.84 -21.70
C SER A 73 8.02 -1.64 -20.91
N VAL A 74 7.98 -1.48 -19.59
CA VAL A 74 6.95 -2.10 -18.72
C VAL A 74 5.57 -1.53 -19.05
N ALA A 75 5.47 -0.21 -19.27
CA ALA A 75 4.20 0.44 -19.60
C ALA A 75 3.59 -0.05 -20.92
N LYS A 76 4.44 -0.43 -21.89
CA LYS A 76 4.06 -0.92 -23.22
C LYS A 76 3.64 -2.40 -23.26
N LEU A 77 3.86 -3.15 -22.18
CA LEU A 77 3.44 -4.55 -22.11
C LEU A 77 1.91 -4.67 -22.08
N ASP A 78 1.40 -5.74 -22.68
CA ASP A 78 0.02 -6.19 -22.51
C ASP A 78 -0.29 -6.37 -21.01
N PRO A 79 -1.51 -6.05 -20.53
CA PRO A 79 -1.87 -6.17 -19.11
C PRO A 79 -1.50 -7.52 -18.48
N ASP A 80 -1.77 -8.63 -19.18
CA ASP A 80 -1.51 -10.00 -18.71
C ASP A 80 -0.02 -10.32 -18.51
N LYS A 81 0.87 -9.60 -19.21
CA LYS A 81 2.33 -9.72 -19.05
C LYS A 81 2.88 -8.68 -18.08
N ARG A 82 2.26 -7.50 -18.04
CA ARG A 82 2.70 -6.36 -17.24
C ARG A 82 2.57 -6.64 -15.75
N GLU A 83 1.44 -7.20 -15.30
CA GLU A 83 1.22 -7.46 -13.89
C GLU A 83 2.24 -8.46 -13.30
N PRO A 84 2.46 -9.66 -13.91
CA PRO A 84 3.49 -10.58 -13.45
C PRO A 84 4.90 -9.95 -13.42
N GLU A 85 5.24 -9.15 -14.43
CA GLU A 85 6.54 -8.46 -14.50
C GLU A 85 6.71 -7.45 -13.36
N VAL A 86 5.71 -6.61 -13.11
CA VAL A 86 5.73 -5.64 -11.99
C VAL A 86 5.87 -6.38 -10.66
N VAL A 87 5.09 -7.44 -10.45
CA VAL A 87 5.14 -8.26 -9.23
C VAL A 87 6.53 -8.87 -9.04
N ASN A 88 7.13 -9.41 -10.11
CA ASN A 88 8.47 -9.99 -10.06
C ASN A 88 9.52 -8.94 -9.69
N ARG A 89 9.49 -7.77 -10.30
CA ARG A 89 10.42 -6.67 -9.98
C ARG A 89 10.26 -6.17 -8.54
N LEU A 90 9.03 -6.06 -8.05
CA LEU A 90 8.76 -5.73 -6.64
C LEU A 90 9.32 -6.79 -5.69
N PHE A 91 9.22 -8.06 -6.06
CA PHE A 91 9.80 -9.15 -5.28
C PHE A 91 11.33 -9.08 -5.25
N LEU A 92 11.99 -8.84 -6.40
CA LEU A 92 13.44 -8.64 -6.50
C LEU A 92 13.94 -7.38 -5.76
N ALA A 93 13.08 -6.38 -5.58
CA ALA A 93 13.36 -5.19 -4.80
C ALA A 93 13.34 -5.43 -3.28
N CYS A 94 12.86 -6.59 -2.82
CA CYS A 94 12.84 -6.91 -1.40
C CYS A 94 14.27 -7.07 -0.84
N GLU A 95 14.48 -6.56 0.35
CA GLU A 95 15.72 -6.66 1.11
C GLU A 95 15.38 -6.86 2.59
N ASP A 96 15.00 -8.08 2.93
CA ASP A 96 14.67 -8.52 4.28
C ASP A 96 15.00 -10.01 4.45
N ASN A 97 14.79 -10.53 5.67
CA ASN A 97 15.08 -11.93 6.03
C ASN A 97 13.82 -12.82 6.06
N VAL A 98 12.70 -12.40 5.44
CA VAL A 98 11.48 -13.23 5.50
C VAL A 98 11.57 -14.34 4.46
N THR A 99 11.46 -15.58 4.92
CA THR A 99 11.64 -16.80 4.11
C THR A 99 10.34 -17.40 3.59
N SER A 100 9.18 -16.88 4.01
CA SER A 100 7.86 -17.47 3.78
C SER A 100 7.32 -17.34 2.34
N GLY A 101 8.17 -17.05 1.35
CA GLY A 101 7.77 -16.77 -0.04
C GLY A 101 6.79 -15.58 -0.18
N ALA A 102 6.58 -14.82 0.89
CA ALA A 102 5.60 -13.75 0.92
C ALA A 102 6.02 -12.62 -0.01
N ARG A 103 5.12 -12.26 -0.94
CA ARG A 103 5.34 -11.15 -1.86
C ARG A 103 4.94 -9.83 -1.19
N PRO A 104 5.56 -8.69 -1.56
CA PRO A 104 5.06 -7.38 -1.14
C PRO A 104 3.70 -7.07 -1.78
N SER A 105 2.99 -6.05 -1.28
CA SER A 105 1.78 -5.56 -1.94
C SER A 105 2.04 -5.24 -3.42
N VAL A 106 1.11 -5.60 -4.30
CA VAL A 106 1.21 -5.29 -5.73
C VAL A 106 1.17 -3.78 -6.00
N GLU A 107 0.61 -3.01 -5.06
CA GLU A 107 0.51 -1.54 -5.09
C GLU A 107 1.78 -0.85 -4.53
N SER A 108 2.86 -1.59 -4.29
CA SER A 108 4.10 -1.03 -3.69
C SER A 108 4.67 0.14 -4.49
N HIS A 109 4.52 0.14 -5.81
CA HIS A 109 5.01 1.22 -6.67
C HIS A 109 4.23 2.53 -6.43
N LEU A 110 2.90 2.47 -6.24
CA LEU A 110 2.08 3.63 -5.83
C LEU A 110 2.57 4.19 -4.49
N HIS A 111 2.81 3.32 -3.51
CA HIS A 111 3.35 3.72 -2.22
C HIS A 111 4.73 4.36 -2.34
N GLY A 112 5.57 3.89 -3.28
CA GLY A 112 6.89 4.44 -3.55
C GLY A 112 6.84 5.91 -3.98
N CYS A 113 5.88 6.28 -4.84
CA CYS A 113 5.72 7.63 -5.39
C CYS A 113 5.22 8.69 -4.41
N LEU A 114 4.57 8.26 -3.32
CA LEU A 114 3.95 9.17 -2.36
C LEU A 114 4.93 9.57 -1.24
N GLU A 115 4.41 10.26 -0.23
CA GLU A 115 5.19 10.70 0.93
C GLU A 115 5.58 9.56 1.88
N ARG A 116 6.21 9.90 3.01
CA ARG A 116 6.77 8.95 3.98
C ARG A 116 5.80 7.85 4.43
N CYS A 117 4.56 8.21 4.76
CA CYS A 117 3.55 7.29 5.31
C CYS A 117 2.35 7.27 4.38
N VAL A 118 1.92 6.08 3.97
CA VAL A 118 0.80 5.90 3.05
C VAL A 118 -0.13 4.84 3.61
N ILE A 119 -1.44 5.12 3.59
CA ILE A 119 -2.48 4.20 3.98
C ILE A 119 -3.45 4.10 2.80
N HIS A 120 -3.58 2.91 2.23
CA HIS A 120 -4.56 2.61 1.19
C HIS A 120 -5.59 1.62 1.74
N LEU A 121 -6.86 2.01 1.73
CA LEU A 121 -7.96 1.25 2.31
C LEU A 121 -9.08 1.06 1.30
N HIS A 122 -9.90 0.04 1.52
CA HIS A 122 -11.08 -0.24 0.72
C HIS A 122 -12.32 0.05 1.57
N SER A 123 -12.51 1.33 1.93
CA SER A 123 -13.64 1.73 2.76
C SER A 123 -14.95 1.44 2.04
N THR A 124 -15.85 0.67 2.67
CA THR A 124 -17.16 0.34 2.09
C THR A 124 -18.02 1.59 1.91
N VAL A 125 -17.90 2.55 2.83
CA VAL A 125 -18.62 3.83 2.78
C VAL A 125 -18.15 4.64 1.59
N VAL A 126 -16.83 4.82 1.42
CA VAL A 126 -16.28 5.54 0.25
C VAL A 126 -16.64 4.82 -1.05
N GLY A 127 -16.53 3.49 -1.05
CA GLY A 127 -16.96 2.63 -2.15
C GLY A 127 -18.41 2.88 -2.58
N ALA A 128 -19.33 3.02 -1.62
CA ALA A 128 -20.73 3.32 -1.90
C ALA A 128 -20.90 4.68 -2.59
N TYR A 129 -20.22 5.73 -2.11
CA TYR A 129 -20.29 7.05 -2.74
C TYR A 129 -19.71 7.06 -4.15
N VAL A 130 -18.54 6.45 -4.40
CA VAL A 130 -17.93 6.49 -5.74
C VAL A 130 -18.69 5.67 -6.79
N ASN A 131 -19.57 4.76 -6.36
CA ASN A 131 -20.48 4.01 -7.24
C ASN A 131 -21.88 4.62 -7.38
N ALA A 132 -22.26 5.57 -6.50
CA ALA A 132 -23.57 6.20 -6.54
C ALA A 132 -23.63 7.29 -7.61
N LYS A 133 -24.75 7.36 -8.36
CA LYS A 133 -24.98 8.35 -9.43
C LYS A 133 -24.76 9.80 -8.98
N ASN A 134 -25.15 10.14 -7.75
CA ASN A 134 -24.98 11.47 -7.15
C ASN A 134 -23.85 11.54 -6.10
N GLY A 135 -23.04 10.49 -5.96
CA GLY A 135 -22.13 10.38 -4.83
C GLY A 135 -21.07 11.48 -4.75
N ARG A 136 -20.57 11.97 -5.89
CA ARG A 136 -19.66 13.12 -5.93
C ARG A 136 -20.29 14.37 -5.30
N ALA A 137 -21.52 14.71 -5.68
CA ALA A 137 -22.23 15.87 -5.15
C ALA A 137 -22.47 15.75 -3.64
N GLU A 138 -22.76 14.54 -3.15
CA GLU A 138 -22.92 14.31 -1.71
C GLU A 138 -21.59 14.42 -0.94
N LEU A 139 -20.48 13.93 -1.50
CA LEU A 139 -19.15 14.12 -0.90
C LEU A 139 -18.76 15.61 -0.86
N GLU A 140 -18.99 16.34 -1.95
CA GLU A 140 -18.72 17.79 -2.01
C GLU A 140 -19.54 18.56 -0.97
N LYS A 141 -20.80 18.19 -0.74
CA LYS A 141 -21.62 18.77 0.34
C LYS A 141 -21.11 18.39 1.73
N LEU A 142 -20.78 17.12 1.95
CA LEU A 142 -20.33 16.60 3.25
C LEU A 142 -19.04 17.28 3.70
N PHE A 143 -18.11 17.52 2.77
CA PHE A 143 -16.80 18.11 3.04
C PHE A 143 -16.71 19.59 2.70
N ALA A 144 -17.84 20.29 2.48
CA ALA A 144 -17.86 21.69 2.04
C ALA A 144 -17.15 22.68 2.99
N LYS A 145 -16.98 22.30 4.26
CA LYS A 145 -16.31 23.11 5.29
C LYS A 145 -14.86 22.69 5.54
N GLU A 146 -14.39 21.62 4.91
CA GLU A 146 -13.03 21.13 5.06
C GLU A 146 -12.10 21.85 4.07
N ASN A 147 -11.08 22.51 4.60
CA ASN A 147 -10.11 23.27 3.78
C ASN A 147 -9.04 22.40 3.12
N ARG A 148 -9.04 21.10 3.39
CA ARG A 148 -8.22 20.08 2.75
C ARG A 148 -9.11 18.87 2.51
N PRO A 149 -8.94 18.13 1.41
CA PRO A 149 -9.39 16.74 1.43
C PRO A 149 -8.76 16.08 2.67
N PRO A 150 -9.53 15.34 3.49
CA PRO A 150 -9.00 14.68 4.69
C PRO A 150 -7.76 13.83 4.40
#